data_AF-A0A3N5W328-F1
#
_entry.id   AF-A0A3N5W328-F1
#
_cell.length_a   1.000
_cell.length_b   1.000
_cell.length_c   1.000
_cell.angle_alpha   90.00
_cell.angle_beta   90.00
_cell.angle_gamma   90.00
#
_symmetry.space_group_name_H-M   'P 1'
#
loop_
_entity.id
_entity.type
_entity.pdbx_description
1 polymer ?
#
loop_
_entity_poly.entity_id
_entity_poly.type
_entity_poly.pdbx_seq_one_letter_code
_entity_poly.pdbx_strand_id
1 'polypeptide(L)'
;MDIAEAICPKPMTKCTIAEVKKALRGRVTIFGGVPSVALLENSMTDPEFEQFMKNLFREIAPGDRFILGVSDTTPPDAKFERLLRITEMAREWGKLPMAI
;
A
#
# COMPACT_ATOMS: atom_id res chain seq x y z
N MET A 1 8.08 11.00 -16.79
CA MET A 1 7.22 10.04 -16.07
C MET A 1 6.57 10.81 -14.97
N ASP A 2 5.24 10.85 -14.93
CA ASP A 2 4.49 11.56 -13.89
C ASP A 2 4.23 10.62 -12.72
N ILE A 3 4.36 11.14 -11.51
CA ILE A 3 4.15 10.40 -10.26
C ILE A 3 3.13 11.15 -9.41
N ALA A 4 2.08 10.46 -9.00
CA ALA A 4 1.20 10.88 -7.92
C ALA A 4 1.76 10.31 -6.62
N GLU A 5 2.45 11.16 -5.87
CA GLU A 5 3.13 10.81 -4.63
C GLU A 5 2.20 10.99 -3.42
N ALA A 6 2.54 10.33 -2.31
CA ALA A 6 1.76 10.33 -1.08
C ALA A 6 0.31 9.82 -1.22
N ILE A 7 0.08 8.89 -2.16
CA ILE A 7 -1.28 8.35 -2.38
C ILE A 7 -1.67 7.42 -1.24
N CYS A 8 -2.64 7.88 -0.44
CA CYS A 8 -3.18 7.15 0.69
C CYS A 8 -4.59 6.61 0.38
N PRO A 9 -4.83 5.30 0.49
CA PRO A 9 -6.18 4.74 0.36
C PRO A 9 -6.97 4.84 1.68
N LYS A 10 -8.18 4.30 1.67
CA LYS A 10 -8.90 3.90 2.88
C LYS A 10 -7.95 3.14 3.85
N PRO A 11 -8.09 3.31 5.17
CA PRO A 11 -9.16 4.05 5.85
C PRO A 11 -8.90 5.56 6.05
N MET A 12 -7.71 6.08 5.76
CA MET A 12 -7.40 7.51 5.99
C MET A 12 -8.03 8.44 4.95
N THR A 13 -8.37 7.90 3.76
CA THR A 13 -9.10 8.63 2.72
C THR A 13 -10.37 7.90 2.34
N LYS A 14 -11.12 8.46 1.38
CA LYS A 14 -12.41 7.90 0.92
C LYS A 14 -12.28 6.96 -0.27
N CYS A 15 -11.08 6.80 -0.85
CA CYS A 15 -10.86 6.04 -2.08
C CYS A 15 -10.01 4.80 -1.83
N THR A 16 -10.24 3.73 -2.60
CA THR A 16 -9.34 2.56 -2.65
C THR A 16 -8.19 2.78 -3.65
N ILE A 17 -7.15 1.94 -3.60
CA ILE A 17 -6.07 2.02 -4.61
C ILE A 17 -6.58 1.63 -6.00
N ALA A 18 -7.49 0.65 -6.08
CA ALA A 18 -8.15 0.32 -7.35
C ALA A 18 -8.88 1.51 -7.99
N GLU A 19 -9.60 2.31 -7.19
CA GLU A 19 -10.29 3.53 -7.67
C GLU A 19 -9.30 4.58 -8.18
N VAL A 20 -8.20 4.80 -7.45
CA VAL A 20 -7.13 5.72 -7.86
C VAL A 20 -6.47 5.25 -9.17
N LYS A 21 -6.09 3.97 -9.27
CA LYS A 21 -5.54 3.38 -10.51
C LYS A 21 -6.46 3.61 -11.70
N LYS A 22 -7.77 3.36 -11.53
CA LYS A 22 -8.79 3.56 -12.55
C LYS A 22 -8.87 5.04 -12.99
N ALA A 23 -8.83 5.97 -12.04
CA ALA A 23 -8.86 7.40 -12.33
C ALA A 23 -7.63 7.87 -13.14
N LEU A 24 -6.45 7.33 -12.82
CA LEU A 24 -5.19 7.66 -13.49
C LEU A 24 -5.02 6.98 -14.87
N ARG A 25 -5.83 5.97 -15.19
CA ARG A 25 -5.88 5.26 -16.48
C ARG A 25 -4.52 4.73 -16.95
N GLY A 26 -3.68 4.26 -16.02
CA GLY A 26 -2.35 3.72 -16.31
C GLY A 26 -1.34 4.73 -16.89
N ARG A 27 -1.62 6.04 -16.81
CA ARG A 27 -0.74 7.09 -17.36
C ARG A 27 0.21 7.71 -16.34
N VAL A 28 -0.16 7.65 -15.06
CA VAL A 28 0.59 8.22 -13.93
C VAL A 28 1.00 7.08 -13.00
N THR A 29 2.24 7.11 -12.52
CA THR A 29 2.74 6.15 -11.52
C THR A 29 2.24 6.54 -10.13
N ILE A 30 1.75 5.57 -9.36
CA ILE A 30 1.33 5.79 -7.98
C ILE A 30 2.52 5.50 -7.05
N PHE A 31 2.78 6.39 -6.10
CA PHE A 31 3.72 6.14 -5.01
C PHE A 31 2.98 6.30 -3.67
N GLY A 32 2.96 5.23 -2.87
CA GLY A 32 2.28 5.17 -1.57
C GLY A 32 1.57 3.83 -1.39
N GLY A 33 0.35 3.87 -0.85
CA GLY A 33 -0.52 2.70 -0.75
C GLY A 33 -0.67 2.13 0.66
N VAL A 34 0.29 2.35 1.56
CA VAL A 34 0.18 1.95 2.96
C VAL A 34 -0.24 3.17 3.79
N PRO A 35 -1.46 3.22 4.34
CA PRO A 35 -1.88 4.28 5.26
C PRO A 35 -1.06 4.20 6.55
N SER A 36 -0.65 5.34 7.11
CA SER A 36 0.14 5.38 8.34
C SER A 36 -0.56 4.71 9.52
N VAL A 37 -1.90 4.80 9.60
CA VAL A 37 -2.70 4.10 10.64
C VAL A 37 -2.63 2.57 10.55
N ALA A 38 -2.27 2.01 9.40
CA ALA A 38 -2.07 0.57 9.28
C ALA A 38 -0.82 0.10 10.03
N LEU A 39 0.08 1.01 10.40
CA LEU A 39 1.28 0.70 11.18
C LEU A 39 1.06 0.82 12.70
N LEU A 40 -0.10 1.32 13.14
CA LEU A 40 -0.39 1.57 14.55
C LEU A 40 -1.27 0.46 15.13
N GLU A 41 -0.85 -0.13 16.26
CA GLU A 41 -1.60 -1.21 16.94
C GLU A 41 -2.94 -0.72 17.51
N ASN A 42 -3.00 0.53 17.94
CA ASN A 42 -4.22 1.15 18.48
C ASN A 42 -5.27 1.46 17.41
N SER A 43 -4.89 1.46 16.12
CA SER A 43 -5.74 1.88 15.00
C SER A 43 -6.13 0.72 14.10
N MET A 44 -5.30 -0.33 14.03
CA MET A 44 -5.53 -1.51 13.20
C MET A 44 -4.92 -2.72 13.92
N THR A 45 -5.68 -3.79 14.05
CA THR A 45 -5.18 -5.05 14.63
C THR A 45 -4.25 -5.78 13.65
N ASP A 46 -3.42 -6.71 14.15
CA ASP A 46 -2.51 -7.48 13.28
C ASP A 46 -3.25 -8.30 12.19
N PRO A 47 -4.38 -8.98 12.48
CA PRO A 47 -5.16 -9.66 11.44
C PRO A 47 -5.75 -8.70 10.39
N GLU A 48 -6.21 -7.52 10.79
CA GLU A 48 -6.70 -6.50 9.87
C GLU A 48 -5.59 -5.95 8.98
N PHE A 49 -4.40 -5.73 9.55
CA PHE A 49 -3.21 -5.33 8.81
C PHE A 49 -2.83 -6.36 7.75
N GLU A 50 -2.75 -7.65 8.13
CA GLU A 50 -2.47 -8.75 7.19
C GLU A 50 -3.49 -8.81 6.06
N GLN A 51 -4.77 -8.66 6.38
CA GLN A 51 -5.85 -8.67 5.39
C GLN A 51 -5.82 -7.43 4.49
N PHE A 52 -5.54 -6.25 5.05
CA PHE A 52 -5.37 -5.00 4.31
C PHE A 52 -4.24 -5.12 3.30
N MET A 53 -3.06 -5.57 3.75
CA MET A 53 -1.88 -5.70 2.89
C MET A 53 -2.13 -6.72 1.76
N LYS A 54 -2.71 -7.89 2.07
CA LYS A 54 -3.08 -8.87 1.02
C LYS A 54 -4.01 -8.26 -0.03
N ASN A 55 -4.99 -7.47 0.39
CA ASN A 55 -5.89 -6.79 -0.53
C ASN A 55 -5.18 -5.72 -1.35
N LEU A 56 -4.31 -4.92 -0.72
CA LEU A 56 -3.48 -3.93 -1.41
C LEU A 56 -2.65 -4.59 -2.53
N PHE A 57 -1.94 -5.68 -2.24
CA PHE A 57 -1.15 -6.41 -3.25
C PHE A 57 -2.01 -6.94 -4.41
N ARG A 58 -3.23 -7.42 -4.13
CA ARG A 58 -4.19 -7.82 -5.18
C ARG A 58 -4.67 -6.63 -6.03
N GLU A 59 -4.97 -5.49 -5.41
CA GLU A 59 -5.44 -4.29 -6.12
C GLU A 59 -4.35 -3.68 -7.01
N ILE A 60 -3.08 -3.80 -6.62
CA ILE A 60 -1.96 -3.26 -7.40
C ILE A 60 -1.50 -4.19 -8.52
N ALA A 61 -1.86 -5.48 -8.52
CA ALA A 61 -1.58 -6.39 -9.63
C ALA A 61 -2.01 -5.79 -11.00
N PRO A 62 -1.24 -6.00 -12.09
CA PRO A 62 -0.03 -6.83 -12.19
C PRO A 62 1.26 -6.17 -11.64
N GLY A 63 1.14 -5.04 -10.94
CA GLY A 63 2.22 -4.36 -10.22
C GLY A 63 2.92 -3.26 -11.02
N ASP A 64 2.50 -3.01 -12.27
CA ASP A 64 3.05 -1.96 -13.09
C ASP A 64 2.65 -0.56 -12.58
N ARG A 65 3.57 0.40 -12.74
CA ARG A 65 3.37 1.82 -12.38
C ARG A 65 2.94 2.04 -10.92
N PHE A 66 3.45 1.22 -10.02
CA PHE A 66 3.20 1.33 -8.59
C PHE A 66 4.52 1.24 -7.82
N ILE A 67 4.76 2.19 -6.92
CA ILE A 67 5.85 2.19 -5.95
C ILE A 67 5.21 2.05 -4.57
N LEU A 68 5.44 0.93 -3.90
CA LEU A 68 4.89 0.69 -2.58
C LEU A 68 5.63 1.52 -1.53
N GLY A 69 4.88 2.27 -0.73
CA GLY A 69 5.42 3.08 0.35
C GLY A 69 4.37 3.41 1.40
N VAL A 70 4.85 3.87 2.55
CA VAL A 70 4.00 4.58 3.51
C VAL A 70 3.55 5.87 2.85
N SER A 71 2.25 6.15 2.89
CA SER A 71 1.64 7.20 2.05
C SER A 71 1.90 8.61 2.57
N ASP A 72 2.36 8.76 3.79
CA ASP A 72 2.72 10.05 4.39
C ASP A 72 4.05 9.83 5.13
N THR A 73 4.08 9.95 6.45
CA THR A 73 5.23 9.55 7.26
C THR A 73 4.96 8.24 7.99
N THR A 74 6.03 7.50 8.28
CA THR A 74 6.01 6.44 9.30
C THR A 74 5.78 7.11 10.67
N PRO A 75 4.70 6.77 11.40
CA PRO A 75 4.48 7.32 12.73
C PRO A 75 5.58 6.92 13.72
N PRO A 76 5.83 7.72 14.77
CA PRO A 76 6.83 7.39 15.79
C PRO A 76 6.48 6.14 16.61
N ASP A 77 5.19 5.83 16.74
CA ASP A 77 4.62 4.66 17.42
C ASP A 77 4.29 3.51 16.47
N ALA A 78 4.80 3.55 15.23
CA ALA A 78 4.66 2.45 14.29
C ALA A 78 5.25 1.15 14.87
N LYS A 79 4.47 0.07 14.80
CA LYS A 79 4.95 -1.28 15.12
C LYS A 79 6.02 -1.68 14.10
N PHE A 80 7.27 -1.77 14.54
CA PHE A 80 8.41 -2.02 13.67
C PHE A 80 8.27 -3.35 12.91
N GLU A 81 7.68 -4.36 13.53
CA GLU A 81 7.40 -5.66 12.93
C GLU A 81 6.51 -5.55 11.69
N ARG A 82 5.61 -4.56 11.60
CA ARG A 82 4.78 -4.34 10.41
C ARG A 82 5.62 -3.84 9.22
N LEU A 83 6.65 -3.03 9.47
CA LEU A 83 7.57 -2.58 8.41
C LEU A 83 8.41 -3.75 7.88
N LEU A 84 8.90 -4.61 8.78
CA LEU A 84 9.58 -5.85 8.39
C LEU A 84 8.64 -6.75 7.60
N ARG A 85 7.39 -6.90 8.05
CA ARG A 85 6.39 -7.72 7.38
C ARG A 85 6.03 -7.22 5.98
N ILE A 86 5.92 -5.90 5.78
CA ILE A 86 5.74 -5.31 4.44
C ILE A 86 6.92 -5.67 3.53
N THR A 87 8.14 -5.67 4.06
CA THR A 87 9.34 -6.03 3.30
C THR A 87 9.33 -7.50 2.87
N GLU A 88 8.88 -8.40 3.75
CA GLU A 88 8.68 -9.82 3.43
C GLU A 88 7.62 -10.01 2.34
N MET A 89 6.43 -9.39 2.50
CA MET A 89 5.36 -9.46 1.51
C MET A 89 5.80 -8.91 0.15
N ALA A 90 6.57 -7.83 0.12
CA ALA A 90 7.12 -7.28 -1.13
C ALA A 90 8.10 -8.24 -1.81
N ARG A 91 8.90 -8.99 -1.05
CA ARG A 91 9.80 -10.03 -1.60
C ARG A 91 9.01 -11.25 -2.09
N GLU A 92 7.98 -11.66 -1.36
CA GLU A 92 7.14 -12.82 -1.69
C GLU A 92 6.25 -12.54 -2.92
N TRP A 93 5.60 -11.37 -2.97
CA TRP A 93 4.51 -11.08 -3.91
C TRP A 93 4.82 -9.95 -4.91
N GLY A 94 5.89 -9.18 -4.70
CA GLY A 94 6.21 -8.00 -5.51
C GLY A 94 7.00 -8.29 -6.79
N LYS A 95 7.32 -9.55 -7.10
CA LYS A 95 7.99 -9.89 -8.37
C LYS A 95 7.04 -9.62 -9.54
N LEU A 96 7.49 -8.83 -10.51
CA LEU A 96 6.69 -8.48 -11.69
C LEU A 96 6.77 -9.55 -12.80
N PRO A 97 5.67 -9.79 -13.55
CA PRO A 97 4.32 -9.37 -13.21
C PRO A 97 3.85 -10.10 -11.95
N MET A 98 3.16 -9.38 -11.07
CA MET A 98 2.62 -9.98 -9.85
C MET A 98 1.57 -11.04 -10.21
N ALA A 99 1.66 -12.22 -9.58
CA ALA A 99 0.79 -13.38 -9.84
C ALA A 99 -0.13 -13.72 -8.65
N ILE A 100 -0.44 -12.71 -7.83
CA ILE A 100 -1.23 -12.83 -6.58
C ILE A 100 -2.75 -12.68 -6.80
#